data_AF-A0A7N0U8W5-F1
#
_entry.id   AF-A0A7N0U8W5-F1
#
_cell.length_a   1.000
_cell.length_b   1.000
_cell.length_c   1.000
_cell.angle_alpha   90.00
_cell.angle_beta   90.00
_cell.angle_gamma   90.00
#
_symmetry.space_group_name_H-M   'P 1'
#
loop_
_entity.id
_entity.type
_entity.pdbx_description
1 polymer ?
#
loop_
_entity_poly.entity_id
_entity_poly.type
_entity_poly.pdbx_seq_one_letter_code
_entity_poly.pdbx_strand_id
1 'polypeptide(L)'
;MDTCDDLTQRLGLDMSIKVLTHLASPYDLVRFSSVSRRCHQFVIAHGLCKHLCLKMFPEMASLGHAIKERNLIQPLEGRLEDATEPKWLERSHRIYSFLAQGLAPDIKTDCIAEAICASSTDNFPEESVENTLEPDDKSEQRASYWSSKGEADPNTPETLIYRLKANLCIVTEIHVQPLQAFFQLGAPIYSARSVRFRLGHRKCPLDQDDQEMSEGLALSADEFTWTYVSPEFPMIQVSRTFSSHPLE
;
A
#
# COMPACT_ATOMS: atom_id res chain seq x y z
N MET A 1 -45.43 -20.63 20.72
CA MET A 1 -43.99 -20.35 20.57
C MET A 1 -43.84 -19.76 19.19
N ASP A 2 -43.76 -18.44 19.11
CA ASP A 2 -43.61 -17.76 17.83
C ASP A 2 -42.25 -18.14 17.24
N THR A 3 -42.29 -18.83 16.10
CA THR A 3 -41.13 -19.00 15.23
C THR A 3 -40.65 -17.61 14.85
N CYS A 4 -39.59 -17.15 15.51
CA CYS A 4 -38.92 -15.91 15.15
C CYS A 4 -38.28 -16.15 13.76
N ASP A 5 -39.04 -15.84 12.71
CA ASP A 5 -38.59 -16.00 11.33
C ASP A 5 -37.38 -15.09 11.09
N ASP A 6 -36.32 -15.68 10.53
CA ASP A 6 -35.10 -14.98 10.14
C ASP A 6 -35.44 -13.88 9.12
N LEU A 7 -34.74 -12.73 9.17
CA LEU A 7 -34.93 -11.62 8.24
C LEU A 7 -34.86 -12.08 6.77
N THR A 8 -33.99 -13.07 6.50
CA THR A 8 -33.86 -13.71 5.18
C THR A 8 -35.12 -14.45 4.73
N GLN A 9 -35.85 -15.06 5.66
CA GLN A 9 -37.10 -15.77 5.38
C GLN A 9 -38.28 -14.80 5.22
N ARG A 10 -38.31 -13.73 6.03
CA ARG A 10 -39.39 -12.73 6.00
C ARG A 10 -39.37 -11.85 4.75
N LEU A 11 -38.18 -11.45 4.30
CA LEU A 11 -38.02 -10.61 3.11
C LEU A 11 -38.02 -11.43 1.81
N GLY A 12 -37.73 -12.73 1.88
CA GLY A 12 -37.48 -13.56 0.72
C GLY A 12 -36.05 -13.39 0.18
N LEU A 13 -35.64 -14.35 -0.64
CA LEU A 13 -34.27 -14.48 -1.15
C LEU A 13 -33.79 -13.20 -1.88
N ASP A 14 -34.52 -12.77 -2.91
CA ASP A 14 -34.09 -11.69 -3.81
C ASP A 14 -33.99 -10.34 -3.08
N MET A 15 -34.97 -10.04 -2.23
CA MET A 15 -34.99 -8.81 -1.45
C MET A 15 -33.88 -8.80 -0.41
N SER A 16 -33.59 -9.95 0.21
CA SER A 16 -32.50 -10.07 1.18
C SER A 16 -31.14 -9.85 0.52
N ILE A 17 -30.91 -10.44 -0.65
CA ILE A 17 -29.68 -10.21 -1.44
C ILE A 17 -29.57 -8.73 -1.80
N LYS A 18 -30.65 -8.11 -2.29
CA LYS A 18 -30.66 -6.70 -2.67
C LYS A 18 -30.33 -5.79 -1.49
N VAL A 19 -30.98 -5.97 -0.34
CA VAL A 19 -30.72 -5.18 0.87
C VAL A 19 -29.26 -5.33 1.32
N LEU A 20 -28.76 -6.56 1.39
CA LEU A 20 -27.41 -6.83 1.89
C LEU A 20 -26.30 -6.37 0.94
N THR A 21 -26.53 -6.34 -0.38
CA THR A 21 -25.58 -5.80 -1.38
C THR A 21 -25.59 -4.27 -1.46
N HIS A 22 -26.58 -3.61 -0.84
CA HIS A 22 -26.62 -2.17 -0.68
C HIS A 22 -25.96 -1.67 0.61
N LEU A 23 -25.49 -2.56 1.49
CA LEU A 23 -24.67 -2.18 2.64
C LEU A 23 -23.41 -1.44 2.15
N ALA A 24 -23.10 -0.32 2.78
CA ALA A 24 -21.95 0.51 2.42
C ALA A 24 -20.63 -0.08 2.93
N SER A 25 -20.69 -0.85 4.01
CA SER A 25 -19.53 -1.33 4.74
C SER A 25 -19.44 -2.86 4.78
N PRO A 26 -18.27 -3.44 4.52
CA PRO A 26 -18.07 -4.88 4.66
C PRO A 26 -18.19 -5.36 6.11
N TYR A 27 -17.99 -4.47 7.09
CA TYR A 27 -18.21 -4.77 8.50
C TYR A 27 -19.67 -5.12 8.80
N ASP A 28 -20.62 -4.51 8.09
CA ASP A 28 -22.05 -4.78 8.30
C ASP A 28 -22.43 -6.19 7.82
N LEU A 29 -21.83 -6.67 6.73
CA LEU A 29 -22.00 -8.06 6.28
C LEU A 29 -21.39 -9.06 7.26
N VAL A 30 -20.21 -8.77 7.82
CA VAL A 30 -19.59 -9.64 8.83
C VAL A 30 -20.45 -9.68 10.09
N ARG A 31 -20.94 -8.53 10.56
CA ARG A 31 -21.88 -8.43 11.70
C ARG A 31 -23.15 -9.21 11.42
N PHE A 32 -23.77 -9.05 10.26
CA PHE A 32 -24.95 -9.82 9.86
C PHE A 32 -24.66 -11.33 9.87
N SER A 33 -23.52 -11.75 9.34
CA SER A 33 -23.11 -13.16 9.33
C SER A 33 -22.94 -13.74 10.75
N SER A 34 -22.63 -12.90 11.74
CA SER A 34 -22.45 -13.32 13.14
C SER A 34 -23.77 -13.50 13.91
N VAL A 35 -24.90 -13.01 13.38
CA VAL A 35 -26.21 -13.07 14.06
C VAL A 35 -26.72 -14.51 14.21
N SER A 36 -26.51 -15.35 13.20
CA SER A 36 -26.94 -16.75 13.23
C SER A 36 -26.15 -17.60 12.22
N ARG A 37 -26.14 -18.93 12.42
CA ARG A 37 -25.56 -19.87 11.44
C ARG A 37 -26.25 -19.75 10.06
N ARG A 38 -27.55 -19.44 10.02
CA ARG A 38 -28.29 -19.24 8.78
C ARG A 38 -27.83 -17.97 8.05
N CYS A 39 -27.67 -16.86 8.76
CA CYS A 39 -27.13 -15.63 8.18
C CYS A 39 -25.72 -15.85 7.61
N HIS A 40 -24.87 -16.57 8.36
CA HIS A 40 -23.54 -16.92 7.89
C HIS A 40 -23.56 -17.74 6.59
N GLN A 41 -24.35 -18.82 6.57
CA GLN A 41 -24.51 -19.67 5.38
C GLN A 41 -25.11 -18.91 4.21
N PHE A 42 -26.06 -18.01 4.45
CA PHE A 42 -26.67 -17.18 3.42
C PHE A 42 -25.65 -16.24 2.76
N VAL A 43 -24.84 -15.55 3.56
CA VAL A 43 -23.78 -14.65 3.06
C VAL A 43 -22.75 -15.42 2.20
N ILE A 44 -22.37 -16.62 2.63
CA ILE A 44 -21.42 -17.49 1.92
C ILE A 44 -22.04 -18.01 0.62
N ALA A 45 -23.23 -18.60 0.69
CA ALA A 45 -23.91 -19.24 -0.45
C ALA A 45 -24.17 -18.26 -1.59
N HIS A 46 -24.47 -17.00 -1.26
CA HIS A 46 -24.73 -15.95 -2.24
C HIS A 46 -23.52 -15.07 -2.55
N GLY A 47 -22.33 -15.38 -2.01
CA GLY A 47 -21.09 -14.69 -2.33
C GLY A 47 -21.12 -13.19 -2.02
N LEU A 48 -21.88 -12.76 -0.99
CA LEU A 48 -22.17 -11.35 -0.77
C LEU A 48 -20.92 -10.52 -0.44
N CYS A 49 -19.95 -11.09 0.30
CA CYS A 49 -18.67 -10.43 0.56
C CYS A 49 -17.86 -10.21 -0.72
N LYS A 50 -17.89 -11.16 -1.66
CA LYS A 50 -17.26 -11.00 -2.98
C LYS A 50 -17.92 -9.88 -3.77
N HIS A 51 -19.24 -9.87 -3.82
CA HIS A 51 -20.00 -8.83 -4.52
C HIS A 51 -19.67 -7.44 -3.97
N LEU A 52 -19.73 -7.27 -2.65
CA LEU A 52 -19.47 -5.98 -2.02
C LEU A 52 -18.00 -5.54 -2.19
N CYS A 53 -17.04 -6.46 -2.02
CA CYS A 53 -15.62 -6.16 -2.22
C CYS A 53 -15.35 -5.66 -3.66
N LEU A 54 -15.90 -6.33 -4.67
CA LEU A 54 -15.71 -5.93 -6.08
C LEU A 54 -16.46 -4.66 -6.44
N LYS A 55 -17.56 -4.36 -5.76
CA LYS A 55 -18.30 -3.10 -5.90
C LYS A 55 -17.49 -1.92 -5.33
N MET A 56 -16.81 -2.12 -4.20
CA MET A 56 -15.96 -1.11 -3.56
C MET A 56 -14.63 -0.94 -4.29
N PHE A 57 -14.06 -2.04 -4.80
CA PHE A 57 -12.75 -2.07 -5.46
C PHE A 57 -12.85 -2.83 -6.79
N PRO A 58 -13.38 -2.19 -7.85
CA PRO A 58 -13.54 -2.83 -9.17
C PRO A 58 -12.22 -3.36 -9.75
N GLU A 59 -11.09 -2.75 -9.41
CA GLU A 59 -9.74 -3.12 -9.83
C GLU A 59 -9.39 -4.56 -9.40
N MET A 60 -9.96 -5.01 -8.27
CA MET A 60 -9.79 -6.36 -7.73
C MET A 60 -10.45 -7.46 -8.57
N ALA A 61 -11.31 -7.10 -9.53
CA ALA A 61 -11.91 -8.06 -10.46
C ALA A 61 -10.83 -8.81 -11.26
N SER A 62 -9.76 -8.10 -11.65
CA SER A 62 -8.60 -8.68 -12.34
C SER A 62 -7.81 -9.64 -11.42
N LEU A 63 -7.73 -9.32 -10.13
CA LEU A 63 -7.08 -10.16 -9.12
C LEU A 63 -7.86 -11.43 -8.81
N GLY A 64 -9.18 -11.47 -9.08
CA GLY A 64 -10.03 -12.63 -8.84
C GLY A 64 -9.54 -13.91 -9.53
N HIS A 65 -8.92 -13.79 -10.71
CA HIS A 65 -8.29 -14.91 -11.42
C HIS A 65 -6.99 -15.35 -10.73
N ALA A 66 -6.13 -14.40 -10.36
CA ALA A 66 -4.87 -14.67 -9.66
C ALA A 66 -5.10 -15.25 -8.25
N ILE A 67 -6.14 -14.82 -7.53
CA ILE A 67 -6.54 -15.38 -6.24
C ILE A 67 -6.98 -16.84 -6.39
N LYS A 68 -7.72 -17.15 -7.46
CA LYS A 68 -8.21 -18.51 -7.75
C LYS A 68 -7.06 -19.47 -8.10
N GLU A 69 -6.03 -18.98 -8.78
CA GLU A 69 -4.92 -19.82 -9.27
C GLU A 69 -3.69 -19.84 -8.35
N ARG A 70 -3.37 -18.74 -7.66
CA ARG A 70 -2.06 -18.54 -6.99
C ARG A 70 -2.10 -18.58 -5.47
N ASN A 71 -3.24 -18.82 -4.83
CA ASN A 71 -3.35 -18.92 -3.36
C ASN A 71 -2.64 -17.75 -2.62
N LEU A 72 -2.76 -16.52 -3.14
CA LEU A 72 -1.99 -15.35 -2.68
C LEU A 72 -2.22 -14.99 -1.21
N ILE A 73 -3.30 -15.50 -0.62
CA ILE A 73 -3.52 -15.51 0.83
C ILE A 73 -3.29 -16.95 1.27
N GLN A 74 -2.14 -17.22 1.88
CA GLN A 74 -1.91 -18.50 2.54
C GLN A 74 -3.00 -18.68 3.61
N PRO A 75 -3.75 -19.78 3.60
CA PRO A 75 -4.49 -20.17 4.78
C PRO A 75 -3.47 -20.41 5.89
N LEU A 76 -3.75 -19.92 7.10
CA LEU A 76 -3.12 -20.47 8.29
C LEU A 76 -3.41 -21.98 8.29
N GLU A 77 -2.37 -22.74 7.93
CA GLU A 77 -2.23 -24.20 7.90
C GLU A 77 -3.20 -25.03 7.03
N GLY A 78 -2.60 -25.80 6.13
CA GLY A 78 -3.02 -27.19 5.89
C GLY A 78 -3.91 -27.47 4.68
N ARG A 79 -3.31 -28.23 3.75
CA ARG A 79 -3.93 -29.18 2.80
C ARG A 79 -4.59 -28.63 1.53
N LEU A 80 -3.80 -28.78 0.46
CA LEU A 80 -4.18 -28.73 -0.94
C LEU A 80 -4.93 -30.02 -1.32
N GLU A 81 -6.26 -30.00 -1.33
CA GLU A 81 -7.07 -31.02 -2.02
C GLU A 81 -8.28 -30.34 -2.68
N ASP A 82 -8.63 -30.84 -3.86
CA ASP A 82 -9.69 -30.41 -4.77
C ASP A 82 -10.92 -29.84 -4.02
N ALA A 83 -11.13 -28.53 -4.12
CA ALA A 83 -12.10 -27.84 -3.28
C ALA A 83 -13.51 -28.09 -3.83
N THR A 84 -14.27 -28.95 -3.15
CA THR A 84 -15.73 -29.05 -3.36
C THR A 84 -16.37 -27.66 -3.31
N GLU A 85 -17.40 -27.39 -4.12
CA GLU A 85 -18.09 -26.09 -4.18
C GLU A 85 -18.34 -25.41 -2.82
N PRO A 86 -18.84 -26.11 -1.77
CA PRO A 86 -19.03 -25.49 -0.46
C PRO A 86 -17.73 -25.01 0.19
N LYS A 87 -16.62 -25.76 0.06
CA LYS A 87 -15.30 -25.36 0.57
C LYS A 87 -14.76 -24.14 -0.17
N TRP A 88 -15.01 -24.06 -1.48
CA TRP A 88 -14.62 -22.90 -2.27
C TRP A 88 -15.39 -21.64 -1.86
N LEU A 89 -16.70 -21.74 -1.65
CA LEU A 89 -17.53 -20.59 -1.24
C LEU A 89 -17.09 -20.06 0.14
N GLU A 90 -16.79 -20.94 1.10
CA GLU A 90 -16.24 -20.55 2.39
C GLU A 90 -14.88 -19.86 2.25
N ARG A 91 -14.00 -20.40 1.41
CA ARG A 91 -12.69 -19.79 1.14
C ARG A 91 -12.82 -18.44 0.48
N SER A 92 -13.67 -18.32 -0.54
CA SER A 92 -13.97 -17.08 -1.23
C SER A 92 -14.53 -16.05 -0.24
N HIS A 93 -15.48 -16.43 0.61
CA HIS A 93 -16.01 -15.56 1.64
C HIS A 93 -14.91 -14.98 2.54
N ARG A 94 -13.99 -15.83 3.05
CA ARG A 94 -12.86 -15.40 3.90
C ARG A 94 -11.91 -14.46 3.17
N ILE A 95 -11.57 -14.75 1.91
CA ILE A 95 -10.66 -13.91 1.13
C ILE A 95 -11.27 -12.54 0.89
N TYR A 96 -12.49 -12.49 0.37
CA TYR A 96 -13.11 -11.20 0.04
C TYR A 96 -13.56 -10.41 1.26
N SER A 97 -13.87 -11.06 2.39
CA SER A 97 -14.11 -10.34 3.65
C SER A 97 -12.83 -9.71 4.19
N PHE A 98 -11.71 -10.44 4.17
CA PHE A 98 -10.40 -9.93 4.56
C PHE A 98 -9.95 -8.77 3.66
N LEU A 99 -10.09 -8.92 2.34
CA LEU A 99 -9.78 -7.88 1.38
C LEU A 99 -10.65 -6.63 1.59
N ALA A 100 -11.97 -6.79 1.67
CA ALA A 100 -12.85 -5.64 1.85
C ALA A 100 -12.57 -4.91 3.18
N GLN A 101 -12.19 -5.65 4.23
CA GLN A 101 -11.76 -5.06 5.50
C GLN A 101 -10.43 -4.31 5.36
N GLY A 102 -9.40 -4.92 4.79
CA GLY A 102 -8.06 -4.31 4.69
C GLY A 102 -8.00 -3.13 3.73
N LEU A 103 -8.92 -3.09 2.76
CA LEU A 103 -8.99 -2.04 1.74
C LEU A 103 -10.00 -0.94 2.08
N ALA A 104 -10.77 -1.09 3.17
CA ALA A 104 -11.81 -0.14 3.53
C ALA A 104 -11.25 1.29 3.58
N PRO A 105 -11.88 2.27 2.91
CA PRO A 105 -11.34 3.62 2.70
C PRO A 105 -11.11 4.41 4.00
N ASP A 106 -11.76 3.99 5.09
CA ASP A 106 -11.60 4.58 6.42
C ASP A 106 -10.24 4.23 7.06
N ILE A 107 -9.55 3.21 6.54
CA ILE A 107 -8.20 2.82 6.98
C ILE A 107 -7.17 3.52 6.08
N LYS A 108 -6.93 4.81 6.34
CA LYS A 108 -5.75 5.49 5.78
C LYS A 108 -4.53 5.13 6.63
N THR A 109 -3.77 4.13 6.19
CA THR A 109 -2.50 3.77 6.80
C THR A 109 -1.37 3.96 5.79
N ASP A 110 -0.21 4.40 6.30
CA ASP A 110 1.00 4.43 5.49
C ASP A 110 1.32 3.01 4.98
N CYS A 111 1.55 2.89 3.68
CA CYS A 111 1.90 1.65 3.01
C CYS A 111 3.38 1.28 3.16
N ILE A 112 4.25 2.20 3.56
CA ILE A 112 5.70 1.99 3.70
C ILE A 112 6.02 1.39 5.07
N ALA A 113 6.71 0.25 5.08
CA ALA A 113 7.20 -0.40 6.29
C ALA A 113 8.53 0.17 6.77
N GLU A 114 9.49 0.24 5.85
CA GLU A 114 10.86 0.64 6.13
C GLU A 114 11.52 1.17 4.86
N ALA A 115 12.52 2.02 5.05
CA ALA A 115 13.48 2.37 4.03
C ALA A 115 14.44 1.19 3.84
N ILE A 116 14.84 0.95 2.60
CA ILE A 116 15.75 -0.15 2.25
C ILE A 116 17.13 0.39 1.88
N CYS A 117 17.18 1.39 1.00
CA CYS A 117 18.43 2.04 0.63
C CYS A 117 18.17 3.31 -0.20
N ALA A 118 19.19 4.15 -0.29
CA ALA A 118 19.34 5.19 -1.31
C ALA A 118 20.44 4.81 -2.32
N SER A 119 20.38 5.35 -3.54
CA SER A 119 21.47 5.24 -4.52
C SER A 119 22.75 5.93 -4.04
N SER A 120 22.60 7.03 -3.31
CA SER A 120 23.68 7.74 -2.65
C SER A 120 23.15 8.46 -1.39
N THR A 121 24.06 8.76 -0.47
CA THR A 121 23.79 9.58 0.71
C THR A 121 24.99 10.48 0.97
N ASP A 122 24.80 11.80 1.08
CA ASP A 122 25.92 12.75 1.26
C ASP A 122 26.56 12.60 2.65
N ASN A 123 25.88 13.10 3.67
CA ASN A 123 26.34 13.08 5.05
C ASN A 123 25.73 11.87 5.77
N PHE A 124 26.31 10.69 5.57
CA PHE A 124 25.85 9.46 6.19
C PHE A 124 26.42 9.26 7.62
N PRO A 125 25.62 8.80 8.60
CA PRO A 125 24.20 8.42 8.55
C PRO A 125 23.22 9.59 8.76
N GLU A 126 23.72 10.80 8.87
CA GLU A 126 22.97 11.97 9.27
C GLU A 126 21.79 12.33 8.34
N GLU A 127 21.94 12.12 7.05
CA GLU A 127 21.01 12.51 5.99
C GLU A 127 20.53 11.29 5.21
N SER A 128 20.34 10.19 5.92
CA SER A 128 20.00 8.88 5.36
C SER A 128 18.52 8.78 4.96
N VAL A 129 18.19 7.72 4.22
CA VAL A 129 16.83 7.47 3.70
C VAL A 129 15.83 7.20 4.81
N GLU A 130 16.26 6.70 5.96
CA GLU A 130 15.41 6.45 7.13
C GLU A 130 14.69 7.72 7.60
N ASN A 131 15.35 8.87 7.48
CA ASN A 131 14.79 10.15 7.89
C ASN A 131 13.55 10.55 7.07
N THR A 132 13.33 10.00 5.88
CA THR A 132 12.15 10.32 5.06
C THR A 132 10.88 9.61 5.52
N LEU A 133 10.99 8.70 6.50
CA LEU A 133 9.83 8.06 7.13
C LEU A 133 9.24 8.91 8.26
N GLU A 134 9.99 9.91 8.74
CA GLU A 134 9.49 10.87 9.70
C GLU A 134 8.50 11.83 9.02
N PRO A 135 7.26 11.95 9.50
CA PRO A 135 6.24 12.76 8.85
C PRO A 135 6.50 14.26 9.00
N ASP A 136 7.27 14.66 10.02
CA ASP A 136 7.62 16.04 10.30
C ASP A 136 9.03 16.36 9.80
N ASP A 137 9.22 17.52 9.16
CA ASP A 137 10.54 18.03 8.75
C ASP A 137 11.52 18.21 9.94
N LYS A 138 11.01 18.09 11.17
CA LYS A 138 11.73 18.29 12.43
C LYS A 138 11.34 17.19 13.42
N SER A 139 12.27 16.31 13.74
CA SER A 139 12.25 15.61 15.02
C SER A 139 12.95 16.49 16.07
N GLU A 140 12.70 16.26 17.37
CA GLU A 140 12.92 17.18 18.51
C GLU A 140 14.23 18.02 18.52
N GLN A 141 15.29 17.66 17.79
CA GLN A 141 16.49 18.48 17.55
C GLN A 141 17.12 18.41 16.14
N ARG A 142 16.49 17.76 15.15
CA ARG A 142 17.13 17.43 13.86
C ARG A 142 16.17 17.63 12.69
N ALA A 143 16.68 18.16 11.58
CA ALA A 143 15.95 18.15 10.32
C ALA A 143 15.85 16.72 9.79
N SER A 144 14.65 16.24 9.49
CA SER A 144 14.41 14.90 8.93
C SER A 144 14.36 14.97 7.41
N TYR A 145 15.45 14.55 6.76
CA TYR A 145 15.57 14.51 5.31
C TYR A 145 16.61 13.50 4.85
N TRP A 146 16.50 13.16 3.56
CA TRP A 146 17.56 12.52 2.80
C TRP A 146 18.24 13.51 1.86
N SER A 147 19.54 13.35 1.66
CA SER A 147 20.30 14.07 0.64
C SER A 147 21.18 13.13 -0.19
N SER A 148 21.27 13.39 -1.48
CA SER A 148 22.20 12.71 -2.37
C SER A 148 23.61 13.30 -2.28
N LYS A 149 24.64 12.50 -2.57
CA LYS A 149 26.02 13.01 -2.83
C LYS A 149 26.08 13.99 -4.02
N GLY A 150 25.05 13.95 -4.86
CA GLY A 150 25.00 14.68 -6.11
C GLY A 150 25.79 13.97 -7.20
N GLU A 151 25.50 14.34 -8.45
CA GLU A 151 26.14 13.77 -9.62
C GLU A 151 26.50 14.88 -10.62
N ALA A 152 27.60 14.70 -11.35
CA ALA A 152 28.06 15.67 -12.32
C ALA A 152 27.15 15.72 -13.56
N ASP A 153 26.61 14.56 -13.96
CA ASP A 153 25.58 14.49 -15.00
C ASP A 153 24.20 14.76 -14.38
N PRO A 154 23.53 15.87 -14.73
CA PRO A 154 22.20 16.20 -14.21
C PRO A 154 21.09 15.23 -14.68
N ASN A 155 21.40 14.31 -15.60
CA ASN A 155 20.46 13.30 -16.07
C ASN A 155 20.57 11.97 -15.30
N THR A 156 21.59 11.81 -14.44
CA THR A 156 21.70 10.62 -13.60
C THR A 156 20.62 10.66 -12.53
N PRO A 157 19.73 9.65 -12.46
CA PRO A 157 18.70 9.62 -11.45
C PRO A 157 19.25 9.15 -10.11
N GLU A 158 18.85 9.81 -9.04
CA GLU A 158 18.95 9.29 -7.69
C GLU A 158 17.66 8.53 -7.33
N THR A 159 17.78 7.48 -6.53
CA THR A 159 16.69 6.55 -6.21
C THR A 159 16.64 6.27 -4.72
N LEU A 160 15.43 6.31 -4.17
CA LEU A 160 15.10 5.84 -2.83
C LEU A 160 14.24 4.59 -2.94
N ILE A 161 14.59 3.53 -2.20
CA ILE A 161 13.88 2.25 -2.23
C ILE A 161 13.26 2.01 -0.86
N TYR A 162 11.98 1.66 -0.86
CA TYR A 162 11.17 1.38 0.33
C TYR A 162 10.53 0.01 0.23
N ARG A 163 10.31 -0.64 1.38
CA ARG A 163 9.52 -1.86 1.49
C ARG A 163 8.09 -1.52 1.86
N LEU A 164 7.12 -2.18 1.22
CA LEU A 164 5.71 -2.04 1.55
C LEU A 164 5.35 -2.95 2.75
N LYS A 165 4.42 -2.51 3.61
CA LYS A 165 3.98 -3.24 4.83
C LYS A 165 3.40 -4.62 4.58
N ALA A 166 2.86 -4.84 3.39
CA ALA A 166 2.20 -6.09 3.06
C ALA A 166 2.46 -6.47 1.60
N ASN A 167 2.37 -7.77 1.33
CA ASN A 167 2.40 -8.30 -0.03
C ASN A 167 1.22 -7.81 -0.89
N LEU A 168 0.16 -7.31 -0.25
CA LEU A 168 -0.97 -6.65 -0.89
C LEU A 168 -1.24 -5.32 -0.19
N CYS A 169 -1.06 -4.22 -0.91
CA CYS A 169 -1.42 -2.87 -0.48
C CYS A 169 -2.09 -2.13 -1.64
N ILE A 170 -2.98 -1.19 -1.32
CA ILE A 170 -3.50 -0.24 -2.31
C ILE A 170 -2.83 1.10 -2.06
N VAL A 171 -2.01 1.53 -3.03
CA VAL A 171 -1.41 2.87 -3.02
C VAL A 171 -2.35 3.80 -3.76
N THR A 172 -3.03 4.68 -3.04
CA THR A 172 -3.93 5.69 -3.63
C THR A 172 -3.20 7.01 -3.91
N GLU A 173 -2.27 7.37 -3.04
CA GLU A 173 -1.54 8.64 -3.08
C GLU A 173 -0.10 8.43 -2.62
N ILE A 174 0.83 9.19 -3.20
CA ILE A 174 2.22 9.26 -2.75
C ILE A 174 2.53 10.73 -2.50
N HIS A 175 2.93 11.05 -1.28
CA HIS A 175 3.27 12.41 -0.87
C HIS A 175 4.80 12.56 -0.92
N VAL A 176 5.28 13.58 -1.62
CA VAL A 176 6.71 13.92 -1.69
C VAL A 176 6.87 15.38 -1.30
N GLN A 177 7.61 15.63 -0.23
CA GLN A 177 7.85 16.96 0.30
C GLN A 177 9.31 17.36 0.09
N PRO A 178 9.60 18.40 -0.73
CA PRO A 178 10.92 18.99 -0.78
C PRO A 178 11.32 19.60 0.56
N LEU A 179 12.57 19.40 0.97
CA LEU A 179 13.07 19.97 2.23
C LEU A 179 13.29 21.47 2.08
N GLN A 180 12.72 22.24 3.02
CA GLN A 180 13.17 23.60 3.28
C GLN A 180 14.29 23.58 4.33
N ALA A 181 15.52 23.89 3.95
CA ALA A 181 16.68 23.88 4.84
C ALA A 181 16.68 25.10 5.77
N PHE A 182 15.78 25.10 6.76
CA PHE A 182 15.54 26.20 7.70
C PHE A 182 16.78 26.60 8.52
N PHE A 183 17.79 25.75 8.58
CA PHE A 183 19.07 25.98 9.26
C PHE A 183 20.08 26.75 8.38
N GLN A 184 19.81 26.98 7.10
CA GLN A 184 20.66 27.75 6.19
C GLN A 184 20.12 29.16 5.97
N LEU A 185 21.02 30.12 5.70
CA LEU A 185 20.63 31.49 5.41
C LEU A 185 19.68 31.55 4.21
N GLY A 186 18.51 32.15 4.42
CA GLY A 186 17.45 32.23 3.42
C GLY A 186 16.52 31.02 3.39
N ALA A 187 16.82 29.91 4.05
CA ALA A 187 16.00 28.70 4.03
C ALA A 187 15.67 28.23 2.60
N PRO A 188 16.70 27.85 1.81
CA PRO A 188 16.52 27.33 0.46
C PRO A 188 15.71 26.04 0.47
N ILE A 189 15.02 25.78 -0.65
CA ILE A 189 14.26 24.54 -0.84
C ILE A 189 15.09 23.63 -1.75
N TYR A 190 15.41 22.45 -1.24
CA TYR A 190 16.09 21.39 -1.99
C TYR A 190 15.03 20.46 -2.58
N SER A 191 14.89 20.49 -3.90
CA SER A 191 13.92 19.69 -4.64
C SER A 191 14.57 19.03 -5.85
N ALA A 192 14.19 17.79 -6.15
CA ALA A 192 14.52 17.14 -7.41
C ALA A 192 13.84 17.86 -8.58
N ARG A 193 14.39 17.82 -9.80
CA ARG A 193 13.72 18.43 -10.98
C ARG A 193 12.37 17.78 -11.27
N SER A 194 12.34 16.46 -11.15
CA SER A 194 11.17 15.62 -11.37
C SER A 194 11.33 14.32 -10.60
N VAL A 195 10.22 13.66 -10.30
CA VAL A 195 10.18 12.34 -9.66
C VAL A 195 9.42 11.35 -10.53
N ARG A 196 9.77 10.07 -10.40
CA ARG A 196 9.05 8.95 -11.01
C ARG A 196 8.92 7.85 -9.97
N PHE A 197 7.76 7.23 -9.90
CA PHE A 197 7.47 6.13 -8.98
C PHE A 197 7.51 4.80 -9.72
N ARG A 198 8.12 3.80 -9.10
CA ARG A 198 8.14 2.43 -9.59
C ARG A 198 7.62 1.53 -8.48
N LEU A 199 6.70 0.63 -8.82
CA LEU A 199 6.19 -0.40 -7.91
C LEU A 199 6.49 -1.77 -8.52
N GLY A 200 6.90 -2.71 -7.68
CA GLY A 200 7.41 -3.98 -8.15
C GLY A 200 7.75 -4.91 -7.00
N HIS A 201 8.49 -5.96 -7.32
CA HIS A 201 9.00 -6.91 -6.35
C HIS A 201 10.45 -7.27 -6.65
N ARG A 202 11.20 -7.67 -5.62
CA ARG A 202 12.56 -8.17 -5.79
C ARG A 202 12.54 -9.48 -6.59
N LYS A 203 13.56 -9.73 -7.41
CA LYS A 203 13.69 -10.95 -8.21
C LYS A 203 14.01 -12.18 -7.36
N CYS A 204 14.74 -12.01 -6.27
CA CYS A 204 15.08 -13.07 -5.31
C CYS A 204 14.49 -12.74 -3.93
N PRO A 205 13.88 -13.71 -3.22
CA PRO A 205 13.54 -13.54 -1.81
C PRO A 205 14.83 -13.40 -1.00
N LEU A 206 14.83 -12.52 0.02
CA LEU A 206 15.86 -12.51 1.06
C LEU A 206 15.78 -13.85 1.81
N ASP A 207 16.90 -14.55 1.94
CA ASP A 207 17.02 -15.55 2.99
C ASP A 207 16.96 -14.80 4.34
N GLN A 208 16.33 -15.41 5.35
CA GLN A 208 16.04 -14.77 6.65
C GLN A 208 17.30 -14.37 7.44
N ASP A 209 18.50 -14.68 6.94
CA ASP A 209 19.80 -14.41 7.59
C ASP A 209 20.53 -13.16 7.04
N ASP A 210 19.99 -12.45 6.04
CA ASP A 210 20.63 -11.25 5.45
C ASP A 210 20.37 -9.96 6.27
N GLN A 211 20.28 -10.08 7.59
CA GLN A 211 20.04 -8.96 8.50
C GLN A 211 21.27 -8.02 8.64
N GLU A 212 22.39 -8.36 7.98
CA GLU A 212 23.60 -7.54 7.87
C GLU A 212 23.85 -7.10 6.42
N MET A 213 22.85 -6.51 5.76
CA MET A 213 23.14 -5.69 4.58
C MET A 213 23.79 -4.38 5.03
N SER A 214 25.13 -4.37 5.06
CA SER A 214 25.91 -3.15 5.20
C SER A 214 25.53 -2.18 4.08
N GLU A 215 24.96 -1.02 4.43
CA GLU A 215 24.70 0.06 3.48
C GLU A 215 26.03 0.54 2.87
N GLY A 216 26.21 0.15 1.61
CA GLY A 216 27.47 0.24 0.88
C GLY A 216 27.43 -0.56 -0.42
N LEU A 217 26.60 -1.60 -0.49
CA LEU A 217 26.15 -2.21 -1.74
C LEU A 217 24.80 -1.60 -2.12
N ALA A 218 24.83 -0.51 -2.90
CA ALA A 218 23.62 0.05 -3.50
C ALA A 218 22.89 -1.08 -4.24
N LEU A 219 21.68 -1.43 -3.80
CA LEU A 219 20.87 -2.42 -4.51
C LEU A 219 20.65 -1.88 -5.93
N SER A 220 21.18 -2.59 -6.93
CA SER A 220 21.00 -2.17 -8.30
C SER A 220 19.51 -2.22 -8.64
N ALA A 221 19.04 -1.24 -9.41
CA ALA A 221 17.68 -1.26 -9.96
C ALA A 221 17.37 -2.58 -10.72
N ASP A 222 18.41 -3.29 -11.16
CA ASP A 222 18.34 -4.59 -11.83
C ASP A 222 17.90 -5.75 -10.91
N GLU A 223 17.94 -5.59 -9.59
CA GLU A 223 17.46 -6.61 -8.65
C GLU A 223 15.94 -6.69 -8.56
N PHE A 224 15.24 -5.71 -9.12
CA PHE A 224 13.79 -5.58 -9.02
C PHE A 224 13.11 -5.83 -10.36
N THR A 225 11.92 -6.41 -10.29
CA THR A 225 10.97 -6.48 -11.40
C THR A 225 9.90 -5.43 -11.15
N TRP A 226 9.95 -4.35 -11.92
CA TRP A 226 8.98 -3.26 -11.85
C TRP A 226 7.74 -3.62 -12.67
N THR A 227 6.61 -3.78 -11.99
CA THR A 227 5.32 -4.09 -12.63
C THR A 227 4.53 -2.83 -12.96
N TYR A 228 4.85 -1.73 -12.31
CA TYR A 228 4.31 -0.40 -12.59
C TYR A 228 5.42 0.64 -12.62
N VAL A 229 5.34 1.53 -13.59
CA VAL A 229 6.23 2.69 -13.76
C VAL A 229 5.36 3.88 -14.10
N SER A 230 5.41 4.93 -13.26
CA SER A 230 4.64 6.14 -13.50
C SER A 230 5.25 7.02 -14.60
N PRO A 231 4.51 8.02 -15.12
CA PRO A 231 5.12 9.17 -15.78
C PRO A 231 6.12 9.89 -14.87
N GLU A 232 6.89 10.82 -15.43
CA GLU A 232 7.65 11.79 -14.65
C GLU A 232 6.73 12.93 -14.20
N PHE A 233 6.79 13.24 -12.91
CA PHE A 233 6.09 14.36 -12.32
C PHE A 233 7.09 15.47 -12.03
N PRO A 234 6.93 16.68 -12.58
CA PRO A 234 7.80 17.80 -12.26
C PRO A 234 7.58 18.20 -10.80
N MET A 235 8.67 18.56 -10.11
CA MET A 235 8.60 19.09 -8.75
C MET A 235 8.85 20.60 -8.75
N ILE A 236 8.32 21.28 -7.72
CA ILE A 236 8.49 22.72 -7.58
C ILE A 236 9.95 23.03 -7.27
N GLN A 237 10.62 23.68 -8.23
CA GLN A 237 11.96 24.25 -8.06
C GLN A 237 11.80 25.69 -7.56
N VAL A 238 12.16 25.98 -6.31
CA VAL A 238 12.21 27.38 -5.84
C VAL A 238 13.62 27.91 -6.06
N SER A 239 13.91 28.34 -7.29
CA SER A 239 15.13 29.09 -7.58
C SER A 239 15.00 30.48 -6.97
N ARG A 240 15.62 30.73 -5.82
CA ARG A 240 15.94 32.11 -5.44
C ARG A 240 17.09 32.56 -6.32
N THR A 241 16.78 33.18 -7.45
CA THR A 241 17.73 34.07 -8.12
C THR A 241 18.13 35.11 -7.09
N PHE A 242 19.37 35.04 -6.59
CA PHE A 242 19.98 36.16 -5.89
C PHE A 242 20.06 37.31 -6.89
N SER A 243 19.13 38.26 -6.82
CA SER A 243 19.33 39.56 -7.43
C SER A 243 20.46 40.23 -6.64
N SER A 244 21.69 40.12 -7.17
CA SER A 244 22.78 40.98 -6.76
C SER A 244 22.38 42.42 -7.11
N HIS A 245 21.86 43.17 -6.14
CA HIS A 245 21.89 44.61 -6.23
C HIS A 245 23.36 45.05 -6.04
N PRO A 246 23.93 45.86 -6.94
CA PRO A 246 25.17 46.53 -6.66
C PRO A 246 24.92 47.55 -5.54
N LEU A 247 25.83 47.61 -4.58
CA LEU A 247 25.93 48.71 -3.64
C LEU A 247 26.29 49.97 -4.43
N GLU A 248 25.43 50.98 -4.37
CA GLU A 248 25.82 52.39 -4.50
C GLU A 248 25.82 53.03 -3.10
#